data_AF-A0A1X7SUZ9-F1
#
_entry.id   AF-A0A1X7SUZ9-F1
#
_cell.length_a   1.000
_cell.length_b   1.000
_cell.length_c   1.000
_cell.angle_alpha   90.00
_cell.angle_beta   90.00
_cell.angle_gamma   90.00
#
_symmetry.space_group_name_H-M   'P 1'
#
loop_
_entity.id
_entity.type
_entity.pdbx_description
1 polymer ?
#
loop_
_entity_poly.entity_id
_entity_poly.type
_entity_poly.pdbx_seq_one_letter_code
_entity_poly.pdbx_strand_id
1 'polypeptide(L)'
;MRELKWCHDLGQVQLELEVNDQILNFQVSPSRASVIWQFQNKSVWSVEDLSTKLESTPSVIRRHLLYWAGQGVLCEEKEGEVFKILEKEGMDDTYHEGGVFEEESAMSSMKSQKENDLEAVWSYVTAMLTNLGPMSLDKIHNMLSYQAQAEEEGQVSPAAL
;
A
#
# COMPACT_ATOMS: atom_id res chain seq x y z
N MET A 1 8.73 25.92 -10.97
CA MET A 1 9.48 24.71 -11.39
C MET A 1 8.57 23.51 -11.17
N ARG A 2 8.65 22.47 -12.00
CA ARG A 2 7.90 21.22 -11.80
C ARG A 2 8.77 20.27 -10.96
N GLU A 3 8.20 19.67 -9.93
CA GLU A 3 8.87 18.65 -9.10
C GLU A 3 8.23 17.28 -9.35
N LEU A 4 9.06 16.25 -9.47
CA LEU A 4 8.62 14.86 -9.60
C LEU A 4 8.42 14.27 -8.20
N LYS A 5 7.18 13.96 -7.84
CA LYS A 5 6.85 13.20 -6.63
C LYS A 5 6.49 11.77 -7.03
N TRP A 6 7.24 10.80 -6.52
CA TRP A 6 6.97 9.39 -6.75
C TRP A 6 5.79 8.94 -5.87
N CYS A 7 4.72 8.48 -6.50
CA CYS A 7 3.60 7.82 -5.83
C CYS A 7 3.71 6.31 -6.08
N HIS A 8 4.48 5.62 -5.25
CA HIS A 8 4.79 4.19 -5.41
C HIS A 8 3.53 3.29 -5.39
N ASP A 9 2.45 3.76 -4.76
CA ASP A 9 1.19 3.03 -4.64
C ASP A 9 0.22 3.25 -5.82
N LEU A 10 0.54 4.15 -6.76
CA LEU A 10 -0.30 4.53 -7.91
C LEU A 10 0.33 4.18 -9.26
N GLY A 11 1.29 3.26 -9.27
CA GLY A 11 1.95 2.78 -10.48
C GLY A 11 1.56 1.35 -10.83
N GLN A 12 1.62 1.03 -12.12
CA GLN A 12 1.67 -0.34 -12.61
C GLN A 12 2.95 -0.53 -13.42
N VAL A 13 3.61 -1.67 -13.20
CA VAL A 13 4.83 -2.07 -13.88
C VAL A 13 4.55 -3.37 -14.61
N GLN A 14 4.88 -3.41 -15.91
CA GLN A 14 4.92 -4.65 -16.67
C GLN A 14 6.27 -5.32 -16.44
N LEU A 15 6.25 -6.57 -16.01
CA LEU A 15 7.42 -7.39 -15.73
C LEU A 15 7.38 -8.63 -16.61
N GLU A 16 8.53 -8.94 -17.19
CA GLU A 16 8.80 -10.23 -17.81
C GLU A 16 9.80 -10.97 -16.90
N LEU A 17 9.38 -12.12 -16.38
CA LEU A 17 10.20 -12.95 -15.50
C LEU A 17 10.54 -14.27 -16.21
N GLU A 18 11.83 -14.57 -16.31
CA GLU A 18 12.32 -15.86 -16.76
C GLU A 18 12.55 -16.77 -15.56
N VAL A 19 11.72 -17.80 -15.42
CA VAL A 19 11.77 -18.75 -14.30
C VAL A 19 11.67 -20.16 -14.88
N ASN A 20 12.66 -21.01 -14.62
CA ASN A 20 12.70 -22.42 -15.09
C ASN A 20 12.45 -22.57 -16.61
N ASP A 21 13.19 -21.80 -17.43
CA ASP A 21 13.07 -21.75 -18.91
C ASP A 21 11.67 -21.33 -19.44
N GLN A 22 10.84 -20.73 -18.58
CA GLN A 22 9.55 -20.16 -18.97
C GLN A 22 9.55 -18.65 -18.76
N ILE A 23 8.98 -17.95 -19.73
CA ILE A 23 8.79 -16.50 -19.68
C ILE A 23 7.37 -16.22 -19.19
N LEU A 24 7.25 -15.57 -18.05
CA LEU A 24 6.00 -15.20 -17.41
C LEU A 24 5.83 -13.68 -17.40
N ASN A 25 4.66 -13.20 -17.81
CA ASN A 25 4.35 -11.78 -17.88
C ASN A 25 3.41 -11.36 -16.74
N PHE A 26 3.80 -10.32 -16.01
CA PHE A 26 3.05 -9.81 -14.87
C PHE A 26 2.82 -8.30 -14.98
N GLN A 27 1.67 -7.84 -14.48
CA GLN A 27 1.37 -6.43 -14.30
C GLN A 27 1.12 -6.18 -12.82
N VAL A 28 2.09 -5.58 -12.13
CA VAL A 28 2.11 -5.46 -10.66
C VAL A 28 2.46 -4.05 -10.20
N SER A 29 2.24 -3.75 -8.93
CA SER A 29 2.69 -2.49 -8.34
C SER A 29 4.23 -2.40 -8.32
N PRO A 30 4.80 -1.17 -8.36
CA PRO A 30 6.23 -0.96 -8.18
C PRO A 30 6.81 -1.60 -6.91
N SER A 31 6.03 -1.69 -5.82
CA SER A 31 6.45 -2.34 -4.58
C SER A 31 6.65 -3.85 -4.74
N ARG A 32 5.71 -4.56 -5.38
CA ARG A 32 5.83 -5.99 -5.70
C ARG A 32 6.98 -6.26 -6.66
N ALA A 33 7.15 -5.40 -7.67
CA ALA A 33 8.25 -5.46 -8.62
C ALA A 33 9.61 -5.34 -7.92
N SER A 34 9.73 -4.40 -6.97
CA SER A 34 10.96 -4.17 -6.22
C SER A 34 11.34 -5.38 -5.35
N VAL A 35 10.35 -6.08 -4.81
CA VAL A 35 10.56 -7.32 -4.03
C VAL A 35 11.14 -8.43 -4.90
N ILE A 36 10.50 -8.76 -6.04
CA ILE A 36 10.97 -9.85 -6.89
C ILE A 36 12.33 -9.54 -7.55
N TRP A 37 12.60 -8.25 -7.82
CA TRP A 37 13.86 -7.81 -8.38
C TRP A 37 15.08 -8.21 -7.51
N GLN A 38 14.93 -8.26 -6.19
CA GLN A 38 16.04 -8.64 -5.29
C GLN A 38 16.47 -10.11 -5.47
N PHE A 39 15.59 -10.96 -6.01
CA PHE A 39 15.89 -12.36 -6.25
C PHE A 39 16.82 -12.59 -7.45
N GLN A 40 17.11 -11.55 -8.26
CA GLN A 40 18.13 -11.63 -9.32
C GLN A 40 19.55 -11.84 -8.77
N ASN A 41 19.87 -11.24 -7.63
CA ASN A 41 21.23 -11.28 -7.07
C ASN A 41 21.40 -12.37 -6.00
N LYS A 42 20.31 -12.77 -5.34
CA LYS A 42 20.31 -13.73 -4.24
C LYS A 42 19.01 -14.55 -4.29
N SER A 43 19.13 -15.86 -4.39
CA SER A 43 17.98 -16.77 -4.59
C SER A 43 17.14 -17.01 -3.32
N VAL A 44 17.65 -16.63 -2.14
CA VAL A 44 16.99 -16.85 -0.84
C VAL A 44 17.00 -15.56 -0.02
N TRP A 45 15.84 -15.13 0.46
CA TRP A 45 15.68 -13.93 1.29
C TRP A 45 14.86 -14.23 2.54
N SER A 46 15.27 -13.67 3.68
CA SER A 46 14.38 -13.57 4.84
C SER A 46 13.53 -12.30 4.73
N VAL A 47 12.36 -12.30 5.39
CA VAL A 47 11.49 -11.13 5.47
C VAL A 47 12.24 -9.95 6.11
N GLU A 48 13.01 -10.19 7.16
CA GLU A 48 13.76 -9.16 7.88
C GLU A 48 14.87 -8.52 7.02
N ASP A 49 15.68 -9.33 6.34
CA ASP A 49 16.75 -8.84 5.46
C ASP A 49 16.17 -7.99 4.33
N LEU A 50 15.08 -8.46 3.74
CA LEU A 50 14.45 -7.79 2.60
C LEU A 50 13.73 -6.51 3.03
N SER A 51 13.13 -6.49 4.22
CA SER A 51 12.54 -5.30 4.83
C SER A 51 13.57 -4.20 5.09
N THR A 52 14.75 -4.58 5.58
CA THR A 52 15.89 -3.67 5.76
C THR A 52 16.39 -3.15 4.42
N LYS A 53 16.48 -4.03 3.41
CA LYS A 53 17.01 -3.68 2.09
C LYS A 53 16.10 -2.72 1.31
N LEU A 54 14.79 -2.89 1.43
CA LEU A 54 13.77 -2.10 0.73
C LEU A 54 13.17 -0.99 1.60
N GLU A 55 13.74 -0.74 2.78
CA GLU A 55 13.31 0.30 3.73
C GLU A 55 11.77 0.29 3.95
N SER A 56 11.22 -0.91 4.07
CA SER A 56 9.78 -1.16 4.15
C SER A 56 9.45 -2.00 5.38
N THR A 57 8.19 -1.98 5.84
CA THR A 57 7.81 -2.76 7.02
C THR A 57 7.78 -4.27 6.73
N PRO A 58 8.19 -5.14 7.69
CA PRO A 58 8.18 -6.59 7.50
C PRO A 58 6.81 -7.16 7.09
N SER A 59 5.71 -6.57 7.57
CA SER A 59 4.35 -6.96 7.23
C SER A 59 4.02 -6.72 5.74
N VAL A 60 4.42 -5.58 5.19
CA VAL A 60 4.24 -5.26 3.76
C VAL A 60 5.08 -6.18 2.89
N ILE A 61 6.35 -6.40 3.27
CA ILE A 61 7.25 -7.32 2.57
C ILE A 61 6.71 -8.75 2.56
N ARG A 62 6.27 -9.27 3.70
CA ARG A 62 5.67 -10.61 3.80
C ARG A 62 4.47 -10.75 2.88
N ARG A 63 3.59 -9.74 2.83
CA ARG A 63 2.43 -9.75 1.91
C ARG A 63 2.85 -9.82 0.43
N HIS A 64 3.88 -9.08 0.03
CA HIS A 64 4.40 -9.14 -1.34
C HIS A 64 5.08 -10.47 -1.67
N LEU A 65 5.81 -11.07 -0.72
CA LEU A 65 6.42 -12.38 -0.88
C LEU A 65 5.37 -13.49 -1.01
N LEU A 66 4.31 -13.45 -0.19
CA LEU A 66 3.18 -14.37 -0.29
C LEU A 66 2.45 -14.25 -1.63
N TYR A 67 2.33 -13.05 -2.20
CA TYR A 67 1.79 -12.88 -3.55
C TYR A 67 2.62 -13.67 -4.57
N TRP A 68 3.95 -13.50 -4.57
CA TRP A 68 4.83 -14.22 -5.50
C TRP A 68 4.88 -15.73 -5.26
N ALA A 69 4.72 -16.17 -4.00
CA ALA A 69 4.55 -17.58 -3.68
C ALA A 69 3.23 -18.13 -4.25
N GLY A 70 2.12 -17.38 -4.14
CA GLY A 70 0.85 -17.73 -4.76
C GLY A 70 0.86 -17.74 -6.29
N GLN A 71 1.75 -16.97 -6.93
CA GLN A 71 1.98 -17.04 -8.38
C GLN A 71 2.92 -18.20 -8.79
N GLY A 72 3.39 -19.02 -7.85
CA GLY A 72 4.32 -20.12 -8.13
C GLY A 72 5.74 -19.68 -8.51
N VAL A 73 6.11 -18.42 -8.24
CA VAL A 73 7.46 -17.91 -8.51
C VAL A 73 8.39 -18.16 -7.32
N LEU A 74 7.87 -18.05 -6.10
CA LEU A 74 8.60 -18.29 -4.86
C LEU A 74 8.03 -19.48 -4.07
N CYS A 75 8.84 -20.02 -3.17
CA CYS A 75 8.48 -21.05 -2.20
C CYS A 75 8.73 -20.51 -0.79
N GLU A 76 7.76 -20.75 0.09
CA GLU A 76 7.82 -20.38 1.51
C GLU A 76 8.55 -21.46 2.31
N GLU A 77 9.49 -21.05 3.15
CA GLU A 77 10.19 -21.91 4.10
C GLU A 77 10.15 -21.30 5.51
N LYS A 78 10.42 -22.15 6.52
CA LYS A 78 10.50 -21.76 7.93
C LYS A 78 9.29 -20.93 8.38
N GLU A 79 8.09 -21.44 8.13
CA GLU A 79 6.83 -20.81 8.59
C GLU A 79 6.62 -19.36 8.08
N GLY A 80 7.22 -19.05 6.92
CA GLY A 80 7.05 -17.76 6.24
C GLY A 80 8.00 -16.67 6.65
N GLU A 81 9.11 -17.04 7.28
CA GLU A 81 10.21 -16.14 7.55
C GLU A 81 11.21 -16.07 6.39
N VAL A 82 11.28 -17.12 5.57
CA VAL A 82 12.25 -17.24 4.47
C VAL A 82 11.56 -17.65 3.18
N PHE A 83 11.99 -17.05 2.07
CA PHE A 83 11.47 -17.33 0.73
C PHE A 83 12.61 -17.63 -0.23
N LYS A 84 12.40 -18.58 -1.12
CA LYS A 84 13.35 -18.96 -2.18
C LYS A 84 12.66 -19.04 -3.54
N ILE A 85 13.41 -18.97 -4.64
CA ILE A 85 12.88 -19.21 -5.98
C ILE A 85 12.39 -20.66 -6.08
N LEU A 86 11.20 -20.87 -6.67
CA LEU A 86 10.64 -22.21 -6.87
C LEU A 86 11.33 -22.89 -8.07
N GLU A 87 12.04 -24.00 -7.82
CA GLU A 87 12.63 -24.86 -8.85
C GLU A 87 11.73 -26.07 -9.12
N LYS A 88 11.60 -26.45 -10.40
CA LYS A 88 10.52 -27.30 -10.95
C LYS A 88 10.49 -28.78 -10.51
N GLU A 89 11.22 -29.20 -9.49
CA GLU A 89 11.12 -30.57 -8.97
C GLU A 89 9.86 -30.74 -8.10
N GLY A 90 8.68 -30.77 -8.73
CA GLY A 90 7.46 -31.28 -8.10
C GLY A 90 6.14 -30.51 -8.29
N MET A 91 5.97 -29.72 -9.35
CA MET A 91 4.67 -29.06 -9.58
C MET A 91 3.74 -29.90 -10.47
N ASP A 92 2.65 -30.40 -9.87
CA ASP A 92 1.42 -30.78 -10.56
C ASP A 92 0.85 -29.55 -11.28
N ASP A 93 0.35 -29.73 -12.51
CA ASP A 93 0.08 -28.71 -13.53
C ASP A 93 -1.13 -27.78 -13.21
N THR A 94 -1.47 -27.56 -11.94
CA THR A 94 -2.77 -27.03 -11.51
C THR A 94 -2.83 -25.55 -11.14
N TYR A 95 -1.75 -24.76 -11.25
CA TYR A 95 -1.78 -23.34 -10.84
C TYR A 95 -1.38 -22.38 -11.96
N HIS A 96 -2.24 -22.33 -12.99
CA HIS A 96 -2.30 -21.19 -13.92
C HIS A 96 -3.70 -20.57 -13.85
N GLU A 97 -3.95 -19.79 -12.80
CA GLU A 97 -4.92 -18.71 -12.89
C GLU A 97 -4.38 -17.57 -12.06
N GLY A 98 -3.96 -16.50 -12.77
CA GLY A 98 -3.38 -15.30 -12.17
C GLY A 98 -4.34 -14.73 -11.14
N GLY A 99 -4.10 -15.08 -9.88
CA GLY A 99 -4.87 -14.58 -8.75
C GLY A 99 -4.77 -13.06 -8.72
N VAL A 100 -5.85 -12.40 -9.11
CA VAL A 100 -6.06 -10.98 -8.90
C VAL A 100 -6.18 -10.80 -7.38
N PHE A 101 -5.05 -10.71 -6.69
CA PHE A 101 -5.05 -10.52 -5.25
C PHE A 101 -5.54 -9.09 -4.97
N GLU A 102 -6.73 -9.02 -4.36
CA GLU A 102 -7.53 -7.86 -3.96
C GLU A 102 -6.78 -6.86 -3.06
N GLU A 103 -5.70 -6.25 -3.53
CA GLU A 103 -5.19 -5.03 -2.91
C GLU A 103 -6.12 -3.83 -3.19
N GLU A 104 -6.96 -3.92 -4.22
CA GLU A 104 -7.97 -2.92 -4.54
C GLU A 104 -9.03 -2.80 -3.44
N SER A 105 -9.36 -3.89 -2.73
CA SER A 105 -10.43 -3.89 -1.73
C SER A 105 -10.08 -3.10 -0.46
N ALA A 106 -8.87 -3.31 0.09
CA ALA A 106 -8.40 -2.55 1.25
C ALA A 106 -8.10 -1.08 0.87
N MET A 107 -7.55 -0.84 -0.32
CA MET A 107 -7.23 0.52 -0.78
C MET A 107 -8.48 1.32 -1.18
N SER A 108 -9.50 0.66 -1.75
CA SER A 108 -10.82 1.25 -2.02
C SER A 108 -11.51 1.64 -0.70
N SER A 109 -11.40 0.79 0.33
CA SER A 109 -11.93 1.08 1.67
C SER A 109 -11.24 2.27 2.33
N MET A 110 -9.90 2.33 2.31
CA MET A 110 -9.13 3.48 2.83
C MET A 110 -9.38 4.77 2.04
N LYS A 111 -9.53 4.67 0.72
CA LYS A 111 -9.84 5.80 -0.15
C LYS A 111 -11.22 6.38 0.16
N SER A 112 -12.21 5.50 0.34
CA SER A 112 -13.57 5.89 0.74
C SER A 112 -13.55 6.59 2.10
N GLN A 113 -12.83 6.06 3.09
CA GLN A 113 -12.71 6.71 4.41
C GLN A 113 -12.08 8.11 4.30
N LYS A 114 -10.99 8.24 3.54
CA LYS A 114 -10.32 9.54 3.31
C LYS A 114 -11.21 10.55 2.57
N GLU A 115 -12.06 10.10 1.65
CA GLU A 115 -13.03 10.95 0.95
C GLU A 115 -14.11 11.46 1.91
N ASN A 116 -14.62 10.61 2.80
CA ASN A 116 -15.56 11.03 3.86
C ASN A 116 -14.93 12.05 4.82
N ASP A 117 -13.67 11.83 5.22
CA ASP A 117 -12.93 12.78 6.07
C ASP A 117 -12.76 14.15 5.36
N LEU A 118 -12.50 14.14 4.05
CA LEU A 118 -12.36 15.36 3.26
C LEU A 118 -13.67 16.13 3.16
N GLU A 119 -14.81 15.43 3.04
CA GLU A 119 -16.14 16.03 2.99
C GLU A 119 -16.52 16.68 4.33
N ALA A 120 -16.15 16.07 5.45
CA ALA A 120 -16.30 16.64 6.79
C ALA A 120 -15.46 17.94 6.94
N VAL A 121 -14.19 17.88 6.56
CA VAL A 121 -13.29 19.06 6.54
C VAL A 121 -13.85 20.16 5.64
N TRP A 122 -14.33 19.81 4.45
CA TRP A 122 -14.91 20.78 3.50
C TRP A 122 -16.16 21.45 4.05
N SER A 123 -17.05 20.67 4.67
CA SER A 123 -18.27 21.17 5.30
C SER A 123 -17.94 22.15 6.42
N TYR A 124 -16.95 21.82 7.25
CA TYR A 124 -16.50 22.70 8.32
C TYR A 124 -15.86 23.99 7.81
N VAL A 125 -14.97 23.91 6.80
CA VAL A 125 -14.38 25.10 6.15
C VAL A 125 -15.46 25.99 5.54
N THR A 126 -16.45 25.39 4.88
CA THR A 126 -17.59 26.12 4.30
C THR A 126 -18.40 26.84 5.38
N ALA A 127 -18.70 26.16 6.49
CA ALA A 127 -19.39 26.77 7.63
C ALA A 127 -18.57 27.91 8.26
N MET A 128 -17.26 27.74 8.44
CA MET A 128 -16.38 28.79 8.96
C MET A 128 -16.37 30.02 8.06
N LEU A 129 -16.16 29.84 6.76
CA LEU A 129 -16.10 30.95 5.82
C LEU A 129 -17.46 31.66 5.65
N THR A 130 -18.57 30.92 5.80
CA THR A 130 -19.93 31.49 5.74
C THR A 130 -20.27 32.29 7.01
N ASN A 131 -19.88 31.82 8.19
CA ASN A 131 -20.25 32.43 9.47
C ASN A 131 -19.26 33.51 9.94
N LEU A 132 -17.95 33.26 9.81
CA LEU A 132 -16.89 34.14 10.33
C LEU A 132 -16.29 35.04 9.24
N GLY A 133 -16.62 34.78 7.98
CA GLY A 133 -16.13 35.52 6.83
C GLY A 133 -14.71 35.09 6.39
N PRO A 134 -14.11 35.84 5.44
CA PRO A 134 -12.83 35.48 4.85
C PRO A 134 -11.68 35.57 5.86
N MET A 135 -10.82 34.56 5.86
CA MET A 135 -9.68 34.44 6.78
C MET A 135 -8.45 33.85 6.07
N SER A 136 -7.26 33.99 6.70
CA SER A 136 -6.02 33.46 6.17
C SER A 136 -5.94 31.93 6.31
N LEU A 137 -5.13 31.30 5.45
CA LEU A 137 -4.90 29.85 5.48
C LEU A 137 -4.44 29.36 6.85
N ASP A 138 -3.54 30.10 7.51
CA ASP A 138 -3.04 29.73 8.85
C ASP A 138 -4.15 29.66 9.89
N LYS A 139 -5.15 30.56 9.80
CA LYS A 139 -6.30 30.55 10.72
C LYS A 139 -7.21 29.36 10.47
N ILE A 140 -7.46 29.02 9.20
CA ILE A 140 -8.23 27.83 8.81
C ILE A 140 -7.53 26.56 9.33
N HIS A 141 -6.22 26.45 9.14
CA HIS A 141 -5.41 25.32 9.61
C HIS A 141 -5.46 25.17 11.14
N ASN A 142 -5.32 26.28 11.88
CA ASN A 142 -5.39 26.25 13.35
C ASN A 142 -6.77 25.83 13.86
N MET A 143 -7.85 26.30 13.22
CA MET A 143 -9.22 25.91 13.60
C MET A 143 -9.50 24.43 13.32
N LEU A 144 -9.08 23.92 12.16
CA LEU A 144 -9.16 22.49 11.83
C LEU A 144 -8.35 21.63 12.81
N SER A 145 -7.15 22.08 13.19
CA SER A 145 -6.31 21.39 14.16
C SER A 145 -6.98 21.32 15.54
N TYR A 146 -7.62 22.41 15.98
CA TYR A 146 -8.34 22.46 17.25
C TYR A 146 -9.59 21.55 17.26
N GLN A 147 -10.34 21.52 16.16
CA GLN A 147 -11.50 20.64 16.04
C GLN A 147 -11.08 19.16 16.04
N ALA A 148 -10.05 18.78 15.29
CA ALA A 148 -9.57 17.39 15.26
C ALA A 148 -9.12 16.91 16.64
N GLN A 149 -8.49 17.79 17.43
CA GLN A 149 -8.12 17.49 18.83
C GLN A 149 -9.36 17.37 19.75
N ALA A 150 -10.36 18.23 19.57
CA ALA A 150 -11.60 18.18 20.36
C ALA A 150 -12.44 16.91 20.09
N GLU A 151 -12.35 16.36 18.87
CA GLU A 151 -13.01 15.10 18.49
C GLU A 151 -12.37 13.86 19.15
N GLU A 152 -11.04 13.86 19.37
CA GLU A 152 -10.33 12.77 20.07
C GLU A 152 -10.61 12.74 21.58
N GLU A 153 -10.95 13.88 22.20
CA GLU A 153 -11.19 14.00 23.65
C GLU A 153 -12.63 13.68 24.11
N GLY A 154 -13.53 13.29 23.19
CA GLY A 154 -14.81 12.67 23.56
C GLY A 154 -15.71 13.53 24.48
N GLN A 155 -15.86 14.82 24.21
CA GLN A 155 -16.85 15.67 24.90
C GLN A 155 -18.07 15.97 24.03
N VAL A 156 -19.15 15.25 24.33
CA VAL A 156 -20.52 15.58 23.90
C VAL A 156 -20.94 16.96 24.43
N SER A 157 -21.55 17.73 23.52
CA SER A 157 -22.10 19.11 23.57
C SER A 157 -22.75 19.58 24.90
N PRO A 158 -22.96 20.91 25.12
CA PRO A 158 -24.10 21.59 24.48
C PRO A 158 -23.83 23.05 24.07
N ALA A 159 -24.45 23.50 22.97
CA ALA A 159 -25.53 24.50 23.02
C ALA A 159 -25.75 25.20 21.67
N ALA A 160 -27.04 25.31 21.38
CA ALA A 160 -27.69 26.13 20.37
C ALA A 160 -27.04 27.50 20.09
N LEU A 161 -27.05 27.85 18.80
CA LEU A 161 -27.63 29.11 18.35
C LEU A 161 -28.67 28.81 17.27
#